data_AF-A0A563VZU8-F1
#
_entry.id   AF-A0A563VZU8-F1
#
_cell.length_a   1.000
_cell.length_b   1.000
_cell.length_c   1.000
_cell.angle_alpha   90.00
_cell.angle_beta   90.00
_cell.angle_gamma   90.00
#
_symmetry.space_group_name_H-M   'P 1'
#
loop_
_entity.id
_entity.type
_entity.pdbx_description
1 polymer ?
#
loop_
_entity_poly.entity_id
_entity_poly.type
_entity_poly.pdbx_seq_one_letter_code
_entity_poly.pdbx_strand_id
1 'polypeptide(L)'
;MTNTKEKAVLTDEETLKKVVDCLKENISIKTQSDCQQSDLFNILVGAASRSDTIENTASSLKNSWSGRNVRYHLSKIDNFEDLEKEVNQALTSKLPLRIKKKKHKLAIDLNLIPYYGTSRKKEEDYIYRSQAKNGTCSFFAYATIYIITKNKRLTIAIIGVKKSYTSVALITYLLEKINSLQIKIKTLYSEK
;
A
#
# COMPACT_ATOMS: atom_id res chain seq x y z
N MET A 1 -43.61 -14.19 -5.94
CA MET A 1 -42.60 -13.73 -4.96
C MET A 1 -41.24 -13.65 -5.65
N THR A 2 -40.96 -12.53 -6.32
CA THR A 2 -39.66 -12.25 -6.94
C THR A 2 -38.74 -11.67 -5.90
N ASN A 3 -37.86 -12.51 -5.34
CA ASN A 3 -36.78 -12.06 -4.46
C ASN A 3 -35.68 -11.47 -5.34
N THR A 4 -35.88 -10.23 -5.79
CA THR A 4 -34.89 -9.43 -6.50
C THR A 4 -33.76 -9.18 -5.50
N LYS A 5 -32.67 -9.95 -5.58
CA LYS A 5 -31.43 -9.61 -4.88
C LYS A 5 -30.98 -8.26 -5.44
N GLU A 6 -31.36 -7.19 -4.76
CA GLU A 6 -30.77 -5.87 -4.98
C GLU A 6 -29.26 -6.06 -4.92
N LYS A 7 -28.64 -5.76 -6.05
CA LYS A 7 -27.20 -5.85 -6.21
C LYS A 7 -26.67 -4.71 -5.35
N ALA A 8 -26.22 -4.98 -4.13
CA ALA A 8 -25.67 -3.96 -3.24
C ALA A 8 -24.59 -3.16 -4.02
N VAL A 9 -24.93 -1.93 -4.39
CA VAL A 9 -24.04 -1.02 -5.09
C VAL A 9 -23.27 -0.29 -4.02
N LEU A 10 -21.97 -0.57 -3.91
CA LEU A 10 -21.09 0.17 -3.02
C LEU A 10 -20.98 1.61 -3.55
N THR A 11 -21.33 2.60 -2.75
CA THR A 11 -21.17 4.01 -3.15
C THR A 11 -19.72 4.48 -2.95
N ASP A 12 -19.35 5.61 -3.56
CA ASP A 12 -18.02 6.20 -3.37
C ASP A 12 -17.78 6.56 -1.89
N GLU A 13 -18.80 7.08 -1.21
CA GLU A 13 -18.75 7.43 0.21
C GLU A 13 -18.57 6.19 1.10
N GLU A 14 -19.33 5.12 0.84
CA GLU A 14 -19.17 3.85 1.54
C GLU A 14 -17.79 3.23 1.31
N THR A 15 -17.28 3.34 0.08
CA THR A 15 -15.95 2.85 -0.29
C THR A 15 -14.88 3.62 0.48
N LEU A 16 -14.94 4.95 0.48
CA LEU A 16 -14.02 5.81 1.22
C LEU A 16 -14.04 5.47 2.70
N LYS A 17 -15.22 5.39 3.30
CA LYS A 17 -15.38 5.04 4.71
C LYS A 17 -14.74 3.69 5.03
N LYS A 18 -15.02 2.65 4.23
CA LYS A 18 -14.45 1.30 4.42
C LYS A 18 -12.92 1.29 4.32
N VAL A 19 -12.36 2.09 3.41
CA VAL A 19 -10.90 2.22 3.25
C VAL A 19 -10.30 2.94 4.44
N VAL A 20 -10.85 4.09 4.86
CA VAL A 20 -10.35 4.86 5.99
C VAL A 20 -10.44 4.08 7.30
N ASP A 21 -11.55 3.37 7.54
CA ASP A 21 -11.71 2.49 8.70
C ASP A 21 -10.63 1.39 8.69
N CYS A 22 -10.38 0.78 7.53
CA CYS A 22 -9.31 -0.23 7.39
C CYS A 22 -7.93 0.34 7.72
N LEU A 23 -7.62 1.55 7.27
CA LEU A 23 -6.32 2.17 7.53
C LEU A 23 -6.16 2.54 9.01
N LYS A 24 -7.20 3.10 9.64
CA LYS A 24 -7.19 3.42 11.08
C LYS A 24 -7.04 2.18 11.98
N GLU A 25 -7.67 1.07 11.59
CA GLU A 25 -7.60 -0.19 12.34
C GLU A 25 -6.20 -0.83 12.31
N ASN A 26 -5.37 -0.51 11.32
CA ASN A 26 -4.14 -1.24 11.06
C ASN A 26 -2.86 -0.39 11.06
N ILE A 27 -2.95 0.93 10.83
CA ILE A 27 -1.80 1.82 10.72
C ILE A 27 -1.88 2.87 11.82
N SER A 28 -0.85 2.95 12.66
CA SER A 28 -0.82 3.85 13.81
C SER A 28 0.01 5.10 13.51
N ILE A 29 -0.65 6.25 13.38
CA ILE A 29 0.03 7.54 13.17
C ILE A 29 -0.21 8.40 14.39
N LYS A 30 0.88 8.82 15.06
CA LYS A 30 0.80 9.71 16.22
C LYS A 30 0.26 11.08 15.80
N THR A 31 -0.99 11.38 16.14
CA THR A 31 -1.60 12.70 15.98
C THR A 31 -1.57 13.49 17.30
N GLN A 32 -1.66 14.81 17.24
CA GLN A 32 -1.86 15.66 18.42
C GLN A 32 -3.35 15.93 18.62
N SER A 33 -3.74 16.27 19.87
CA SER A 33 -5.10 16.16 20.45
C SER A 33 -6.26 16.76 19.66
N ASP A 34 -6.01 17.76 18.82
CA ASP A 34 -7.07 18.51 18.15
C ASP A 34 -7.41 17.95 16.77
N CYS A 35 -6.79 16.83 16.39
CA CYS A 35 -6.73 16.38 15.00
C CYS A 35 -6.93 14.86 14.88
N GLN A 36 -7.99 14.46 14.17
CA GLN A 36 -8.38 13.06 14.00
C GLN A 36 -7.54 12.38 12.91
N GLN A 37 -7.09 11.16 13.18
CA GLN A 37 -6.35 10.34 12.21
C GLN A 37 -7.12 10.08 10.91
N SER A 38 -8.46 10.12 10.96
CA SER A 38 -9.33 10.01 9.78
C SER A 38 -9.08 11.13 8.77
N ASP A 39 -8.77 12.34 9.22
CA ASP A 39 -8.60 13.49 8.31
C ASP A 39 -7.34 13.33 7.48
N LEU A 40 -6.26 12.85 8.11
CA LEU A 40 -5.03 12.48 7.42
C LEU A 40 -5.31 11.40 6.37
N PHE A 41 -6.00 10.31 6.73
CA PHE A 41 -6.29 9.25 5.76
C PHE A 41 -7.25 9.67 4.64
N ASN A 42 -8.23 10.54 4.93
CA ASN A 42 -9.10 11.12 3.90
C ASN A 42 -8.29 11.89 2.86
N ILE A 43 -7.31 12.70 3.30
CA ILE A 43 -6.41 13.44 2.40
C ILE A 43 -5.56 12.47 1.58
N LEU A 44 -4.95 11.46 2.22
CA LEU A 44 -4.08 10.52 1.52
C LEU A 44 -4.83 9.65 0.50
N VAL A 45 -6.01 9.15 0.86
CA VAL A 45 -6.86 8.36 -0.04
C VAL A 45 -7.41 9.24 -1.18
N GLY A 46 -7.80 10.48 -0.88
CA GLY A 46 -8.22 11.45 -1.89
C GLY A 46 -7.11 11.77 -2.90
N ALA A 47 -5.89 12.02 -2.42
CA ALA A 47 -4.73 12.27 -3.27
C ALA A 47 -4.39 11.04 -4.14
N ALA A 48 -4.34 9.85 -3.53
CA ALA A 48 -4.02 8.62 -4.24
C ALA A 48 -5.06 8.24 -5.30
N SER A 49 -6.36 8.37 -4.98
CA SER A 49 -7.45 8.00 -5.90
C SER A 49 -7.57 8.93 -7.11
N ARG A 50 -7.21 10.21 -6.95
CA ARG A 50 -7.29 11.23 -8.00
C ARG A 50 -5.97 11.50 -8.72
N SER A 51 -4.88 10.81 -8.34
CA SER A 51 -3.52 11.12 -8.80
C SER A 51 -3.15 12.58 -8.57
N ASP A 52 -3.48 13.07 -7.38
CA ASP A 52 -3.37 14.48 -6.99
C ASP A 52 -2.32 14.68 -5.88
N THR A 53 -1.96 15.93 -5.61
CA THR A 53 -1.04 16.30 -4.54
C THR A 53 -1.74 16.36 -3.18
N ILE A 54 -0.95 16.18 -2.11
CA ILE A 54 -1.43 16.36 -0.73
C ILE A 54 -1.94 17.79 -0.52
N GLU A 55 -1.24 18.80 -1.07
CA GLU A 55 -1.64 20.21 -0.98
C GLU A 55 -3.01 20.46 -1.60
N ASN A 56 -3.18 20.08 -2.86
CA ASN A 56 -4.41 20.37 -3.58
C ASN A 56 -5.59 19.60 -2.99
N THR A 57 -5.39 18.33 -2.61
CA THR A 57 -6.43 17.55 -1.95
C THR A 57 -6.80 18.14 -0.59
N ALA A 58 -5.84 18.54 0.24
CA ALA A 58 -6.11 19.23 1.50
C ALA A 58 -6.94 20.52 1.29
N SER A 59 -6.55 21.35 0.32
CA SER A 59 -7.29 22.59 -0.01
C SER A 59 -8.71 22.33 -0.52
N SER A 60 -8.96 21.19 -1.16
CA SER A 60 -10.29 20.83 -1.67
C SER A 60 -11.27 20.33 -0.60
N LEU A 61 -10.76 19.86 0.54
CA LEU A 61 -11.57 19.25 1.61
C LEU A 61 -11.92 20.29 2.68
N LYS A 62 -13.22 20.53 2.89
CA LYS A 62 -13.71 21.41 3.97
C LYS A 62 -13.32 20.86 5.34
N ASN A 63 -12.88 21.74 6.24
CA ASN A 63 -12.52 21.41 7.62
C ASN A 63 -11.46 20.29 7.74
N SER A 64 -10.49 20.26 6.83
CA SER A 64 -9.41 19.26 6.82
C SER A 64 -8.05 19.84 7.23
N TRP A 65 -7.07 18.96 7.43
CA TRP A 65 -5.70 19.38 7.73
C TRP A 65 -5.06 20.09 6.55
N SER A 66 -4.17 21.06 6.82
CA SER A 66 -3.29 21.58 5.77
C SER A 66 -2.29 20.52 5.30
N GLY A 67 -1.85 20.59 4.04
CA GLY A 67 -0.80 19.71 3.53
C GLY A 67 0.50 19.76 4.37
N ARG A 68 0.80 20.91 4.98
CA ARG A 68 1.92 21.06 5.93
C ARG A 68 1.74 20.17 7.16
N ASN A 69 0.55 20.16 7.76
CA ASN A 69 0.26 19.32 8.93
C ASN A 69 0.36 17.84 8.57
N VAL A 70 -0.17 17.43 7.41
CA VAL A 70 -0.04 16.05 6.92
C VAL A 70 1.43 15.64 6.82
N ARG A 71 2.26 16.45 6.14
CA ARG A 71 3.71 16.17 6.01
C ARG A 71 4.42 16.13 7.35
N TYR A 72 4.08 17.04 8.27
CA TYR A 72 4.63 17.05 9.62
C TYR A 72 4.35 15.75 10.36
N HIS A 73 3.12 15.24 10.34
CA HIS A 73 2.79 13.97 10.99
C HIS A 73 3.41 12.76 10.30
N LEU A 74 3.43 12.73 8.96
CA LEU A 74 4.12 11.67 8.22
C LEU A 74 5.63 11.64 8.48
N SER A 75 6.25 12.81 8.70
CA SER A 75 7.68 12.90 9.04
C SER A 75 8.05 12.29 10.39
N LYS A 76 7.06 12.04 11.25
CA LYS A 76 7.24 11.37 12.55
C LYS A 76 7.31 9.86 12.43
N ILE A 77 7.03 9.30 11.26
CA ILE A 77 7.24 7.87 10.99
C ILE A 77 8.74 7.66 10.85
N ASP A 78 9.34 6.98 11.84
CA ASP A 78 10.79 6.80 11.93
C ASP A 78 11.23 5.32 11.86
N ASN A 79 10.26 4.40 11.85
CA ASN A 79 10.47 2.96 11.67
C ASN A 79 9.73 2.47 10.43
N PHE A 80 10.48 2.25 9.35
CA PHE A 80 9.92 1.79 8.07
C PHE A 80 9.44 0.35 8.14
N GLU A 81 10.16 -0.52 8.84
CA GLU A 81 9.82 -1.94 8.98
C GLU A 81 8.50 -2.15 9.73
N ASP A 82 8.22 -1.34 10.74
CA ASP A 82 6.94 -1.40 11.44
C ASP A 82 5.80 -0.86 10.57
N LEU A 83 6.01 0.23 9.83
CA LEU A 83 5.03 0.70 8.85
C LEU A 83 4.75 -0.36 7.78
N GLU A 84 5.79 -1.06 7.29
CA GLU A 84 5.62 -2.14 6.31
C GLU A 84 4.75 -3.28 6.87
N LYS A 85 4.93 -3.65 8.14
CA LYS A 85 4.07 -4.66 8.81
C LYS A 85 2.64 -4.18 8.91
N GLU A 86 2.42 -2.94 9.35
CA GLU A 86 1.09 -2.33 9.47
C GLU A 86 0.36 -2.26 8.12
N VAL A 87 1.06 -1.87 7.05
CA VAL A 87 0.52 -1.85 5.68
C VAL A 87 0.17 -3.26 5.21
N ASN A 88 1.05 -4.24 5.43
CA ASN A 88 0.78 -5.64 5.09
C ASN A 88 -0.42 -6.22 5.84
N GLN A 89 -0.60 -5.82 7.10
CA GLN A 89 -1.79 -6.17 7.88
C GLN A 89 -3.05 -5.53 7.29
N ALA A 90 -2.99 -4.23 6.95
CA ALA A 90 -4.10 -3.51 6.32
C ALA A 90 -4.54 -4.15 4.99
N LEU A 91 -3.59 -4.60 4.16
CA LEU A 91 -3.88 -5.27 2.88
C LEU A 91 -4.67 -6.57 3.04
N THR A 92 -4.54 -7.25 4.19
CA THR A 92 -5.06 -8.61 4.40
C THR A 92 -6.17 -8.69 5.45
N SER A 93 -6.39 -7.63 6.22
CA SER A 93 -7.38 -7.56 7.31
C SER A 93 -8.81 -7.88 6.87
N LYS A 94 -9.18 -7.49 5.64
CA LYS A 94 -10.53 -7.69 5.06
C LYS A 94 -10.54 -8.71 3.93
N LEU A 95 -9.58 -9.63 3.90
CA LEU A 95 -9.44 -10.63 2.84
C LEU A 95 -10.65 -11.60 2.82
N PRO A 96 -11.39 -11.72 1.70
CA PRO A 96 -12.55 -12.60 1.65
C PRO A 96 -12.18 -14.08 1.85
N LEU A 97 -12.93 -14.80 2.70
CA LEU A 97 -12.69 -16.24 2.97
C LEU A 97 -12.66 -17.11 1.70
N ARG A 98 -13.36 -16.71 0.63
CA ARG A 98 -13.33 -17.43 -0.65
C ARG A 98 -11.95 -17.49 -1.29
N ILE A 99 -11.05 -16.57 -0.94
CA ILE A 99 -9.68 -16.56 -1.44
C ILE A 99 -8.96 -17.82 -0.96
N LYS A 100 -9.11 -18.22 0.31
CA LYS A 100 -8.47 -19.43 0.85
C LYS A 100 -9.02 -20.74 0.25
N LYS A 101 -10.25 -20.72 -0.28
CA LYS A 101 -10.94 -21.92 -0.81
C LYS A 101 -10.48 -22.34 -2.22
N LYS A 102 -9.75 -21.50 -2.95
CA LYS A 102 -9.38 -21.75 -4.35
C LYS A 102 -7.87 -21.60 -4.55
N LYS A 103 -7.35 -22.26 -5.59
CA LYS A 103 -5.98 -22.01 -6.08
C LYS A 103 -5.98 -20.76 -6.97
N HIS A 104 -5.04 -19.85 -6.75
CA HIS A 104 -4.98 -18.57 -7.48
C HIS A 104 -3.71 -18.44 -8.33
N LYS A 105 -3.83 -17.65 -9.40
CA LYS A 105 -2.68 -17.10 -10.10
C LYS A 105 -2.17 -15.92 -9.28
N LEU A 106 -0.87 -15.90 -9.00
CA LEU A 106 -0.17 -14.85 -8.27
C LEU A 106 0.85 -14.20 -9.19
N ALA A 107 1.14 -12.93 -8.97
CA ALA A 107 2.23 -12.25 -9.63
C ALA A 107 3.05 -11.43 -8.64
N ILE A 108 4.36 -11.43 -8.83
CA ILE A 108 5.30 -10.56 -8.14
C ILE A 108 5.77 -9.50 -9.12
N ASP A 109 5.78 -8.25 -8.65
CA ASP A 109 6.16 -7.08 -9.44
C ASP A 109 7.06 -6.13 -8.65
N LEU A 110 8.04 -5.54 -9.33
CA LEU A 110 9.02 -4.62 -8.77
C LEU A 110 8.72 -3.19 -9.22
N ASN A 111 8.32 -2.34 -8.28
CA ASN A 111 7.92 -0.96 -8.53
C ASN A 111 9.07 -0.02 -8.17
N LEU A 112 9.52 0.79 -9.12
CA LEU A 112 10.62 1.75 -8.96
C LEU A 112 10.09 3.20 -8.96
N ILE A 113 10.29 3.91 -7.85
CA ILE A 113 9.95 5.32 -7.70
C ILE A 113 11.23 6.15 -7.85
N PRO A 114 11.34 7.03 -8.87
CA PRO A 114 12.53 7.87 -9.08
C PRO A 114 12.89 8.71 -7.85
N TYR A 115 14.18 8.72 -7.48
CA TYR A 115 14.71 9.53 -6.40
C TYR A 115 15.76 10.52 -6.91
N TYR A 116 15.59 11.80 -6.56
CA TYR A 116 16.47 12.92 -6.93
C TYR A 116 17.08 13.63 -5.72
N GLY A 117 16.79 13.15 -4.50
CA GLY A 117 17.27 13.76 -3.27
C GLY A 117 18.71 13.42 -2.95
N THR A 118 19.23 14.04 -1.88
CA THR A 118 20.49 13.62 -1.26
C THR A 118 20.18 12.59 -0.18
N SER A 119 20.74 11.39 -0.34
CA SER A 119 20.53 10.26 0.55
C SER A 119 20.86 10.63 2.00
N ARG A 120 19.89 10.45 2.90
CA ARG A 120 20.17 10.45 4.35
C ARG A 120 20.65 9.06 4.76
N LYS A 121 21.46 8.97 5.82
CA LYS A 121 22.02 7.69 6.32
C LYS A 121 20.96 6.58 6.52
N LYS A 122 19.75 6.94 6.95
CA LYS A 122 18.62 5.98 7.12
C LYS A 122 18.00 5.52 5.80
N GLU A 123 18.07 6.35 4.76
CA GLU A 123 17.50 6.09 3.42
C GLU A 123 18.48 5.33 2.53
N GLU A 124 19.79 5.46 2.78
CA GLU A 124 20.84 4.89 1.94
C GLU A 124 20.68 3.41 1.65
N ASP A 125 20.21 2.62 2.62
CA ASP A 125 19.99 1.18 2.45
C ASP A 125 18.82 0.87 1.49
N TYR A 126 17.87 1.81 1.32
CA TYR A 126 16.69 1.66 0.46
C TYR A 126 16.86 2.31 -0.92
N ILE A 127 18.01 2.92 -1.20
CA ILE A 127 18.29 3.50 -2.52
C ILE A 127 18.74 2.39 -3.46
N TYR A 128 17.81 1.95 -4.28
CA TYR A 128 18.01 0.96 -5.33
C TYR A 128 18.62 1.61 -6.56
N ARG A 129 19.67 0.99 -7.12
CA ARG A 129 20.33 1.44 -8.34
C ARG A 129 19.88 0.59 -9.52
N SER A 130 19.41 1.25 -10.58
CA SER A 130 18.97 0.59 -11.82
C SER A 130 19.47 1.35 -13.04
N GLN A 131 19.10 0.86 -14.23
CA GLN A 131 19.28 1.61 -15.47
C GLN A 131 18.59 2.96 -15.40
N ALA A 132 19.14 3.94 -16.12
CA ALA A 132 18.59 5.28 -16.15
C ALA A 132 17.14 5.26 -16.64
N LYS A 133 16.23 5.77 -15.80
CA LYS A 133 14.82 6.00 -16.14
C LYS A 133 14.40 7.34 -15.57
N ASN A 134 13.64 8.11 -16.32
CA ASN A 134 13.18 9.45 -15.93
C ASN A 134 14.32 10.38 -15.47
N GLY A 135 15.53 10.25 -16.03
CA GLY A 135 16.66 11.11 -15.68
C GLY A 135 17.38 10.78 -14.37
N THR A 136 17.10 9.64 -13.73
CA THR A 136 17.84 9.16 -12.55
C THR A 136 18.19 7.68 -12.67
N CYS A 137 19.23 7.26 -11.96
CA CYS A 137 19.57 5.85 -11.74
C CYS A 137 19.33 5.42 -10.29
N SER A 138 18.77 6.30 -9.45
CA SER A 138 18.43 6.05 -8.05
C SER A 138 16.93 5.98 -7.89
N PHE A 139 16.46 4.94 -7.20
CA PHE A 139 15.04 4.69 -6.98
C PHE A 139 14.79 4.22 -5.55
N PHE A 140 13.61 4.53 -5.03
CA PHE A 140 13.02 3.67 -3.99
C PHE A 140 12.32 2.52 -4.68
N ALA A 141 12.59 1.30 -4.23
CA ALA A 141 12.07 0.09 -4.86
C ALA A 141 11.18 -0.68 -3.88
N TYR A 142 10.06 -1.19 -4.38
CA TYR A 142 9.14 -2.03 -3.61
C TYR A 142 8.75 -3.24 -4.42
N ALA A 143 8.84 -4.43 -3.82
CA ALA A 143 8.30 -5.64 -4.42
C ALA A 143 6.91 -5.90 -3.85
N THR A 144 5.94 -6.21 -4.72
CA THR A 144 4.57 -6.55 -4.31
C THR A 144 4.21 -7.93 -4.79
N ILE A 145 3.35 -8.63 -4.05
CA ILE A 145 2.68 -9.85 -4.51
C ILE A 145 1.18 -9.66 -4.51
N TYR A 146 0.53 -10.00 -5.62
CA TYR A 146 -0.91 -9.85 -5.78
C TYR A 146 -1.57 -11.08 -6.41
N ILE A 147 -2.83 -11.30 -6.03
CA ILE A 147 -3.71 -12.32 -6.63
C ILE A 147 -4.37 -11.75 -7.87
N ILE A 148 -4.39 -12.55 -8.94
CA ILE A 148 -5.12 -12.25 -10.17
C ILE A 148 -6.44 -13.05 -10.15
N THR A 149 -7.57 -12.36 -10.01
CA THR A 149 -8.89 -12.99 -9.97
C THR A 149 -9.93 -12.16 -10.72
N LYS A 150 -10.69 -12.77 -11.64
CA LYS A 150 -11.74 -12.09 -12.43
C LYS A 150 -11.28 -10.75 -13.04
N ASN A 151 -10.09 -10.74 -13.67
CA ASN A 151 -9.46 -9.54 -14.23
C ASN A 151 -9.22 -8.39 -13.23
N LYS A 152 -9.16 -8.69 -11.93
CA LYS A 152 -8.78 -7.76 -10.87
C LYS A 152 -7.49 -8.24 -10.19
N ARG A 153 -6.66 -7.29 -9.80
CA ARG A 153 -5.46 -7.52 -8.96
C ARG A 153 -5.81 -7.20 -7.52
N LEU A 154 -5.46 -8.10 -6.61
CA LEU A 154 -5.62 -7.90 -5.17
C LEU A 154 -4.25 -8.04 -4.53
N THR A 155 -3.64 -6.92 -4.14
CA THR A 155 -2.34 -6.88 -3.45
C THR A 155 -2.46 -7.52 -2.08
N ILE A 156 -1.55 -8.46 -1.80
CA ILE A 156 -1.54 -9.24 -0.56
C ILE A 156 -0.38 -8.82 0.34
N ALA A 157 0.79 -8.57 -0.24
CA ALA A 157 1.93 -8.07 0.52
C ALA A 157 2.81 -7.15 -0.32
N ILE A 158 3.54 -6.29 0.40
CA ILE A 158 4.57 -5.38 -0.07
C ILE A 158 5.81 -5.53 0.81
N ILE A 159 6.99 -5.38 0.20
CA ILE A 159 8.26 -5.26 0.90
C ILE A 159 9.10 -4.14 0.29
N GLY A 160 9.69 -3.29 1.13
CA GLY A 160 10.70 -2.31 0.72
C GLY A 160 12.01 -3.00 0.37
N VAL A 161 12.58 -2.68 -0.79
CA VAL A 161 13.81 -3.33 -1.27
C VAL A 161 15.03 -2.62 -0.70
N LYS A 162 15.76 -3.34 0.16
CA LYS A 162 17.08 -2.93 0.64
C LYS A 162 18.17 -3.33 -0.35
N LYS A 163 19.29 -2.60 -0.36
CA LYS A 163 20.49 -2.92 -1.17
C LYS A 163 21.02 -4.32 -0.90
N SER A 164 20.89 -4.77 0.34
CA SER A 164 21.32 -6.10 0.79
C SER A 164 20.40 -7.23 0.36
N TYR A 165 19.18 -6.94 -0.13
CA TYR A 165 18.21 -7.98 -0.48
C TYR A 165 18.47 -8.55 -1.88
N THR A 166 18.53 -9.87 -1.95
CA THR A 166 18.56 -10.61 -3.22
C THR A 166 17.15 -10.84 -3.74
N SER A 167 17.00 -11.09 -5.04
CA SER A 167 15.70 -11.46 -5.63
C SER A 167 15.09 -12.69 -4.94
N VAL A 168 15.93 -13.66 -4.55
CA VAL A 168 15.49 -14.85 -3.81
C VAL A 168 14.95 -14.46 -2.44
N ALA A 169 15.62 -13.57 -1.70
CA ALA A 169 15.14 -13.11 -0.40
C ALA A 169 13.77 -12.40 -0.51
N LEU A 170 13.60 -11.53 -1.51
CA LEU A 170 12.34 -10.84 -1.77
C LEU A 170 11.20 -11.83 -2.09
N ILE A 171 11.45 -12.78 -3.00
CA ILE A 171 10.46 -13.78 -3.40
C ILE A 171 10.10 -14.67 -2.22
N THR A 172 11.09 -15.14 -1.45
CA THR A 172 10.86 -15.98 -0.26
C THR A 172 9.97 -15.26 0.75
N TYR A 173 10.29 -14.01 1.09
CA TYR A 173 9.46 -13.22 2.02
C TYR A 173 8.01 -13.09 1.52
N LEU A 174 7.81 -12.75 0.25
CA LEU A 174 6.47 -12.59 -0.32
C LEU A 174 5.69 -13.92 -0.32
N LEU A 175 6.35 -15.05 -0.63
CA LEU A 175 5.73 -16.38 -0.59
C LEU A 175 5.41 -16.83 0.84
N GLU A 176 6.23 -16.48 1.82
CA GLU A 176 5.92 -16.71 3.24
C GLU A 176 4.64 -15.97 3.67
N LYS A 177 4.43 -14.73 3.22
CA LYS A 177 3.17 -14.00 3.46
C LYS A 177 1.95 -14.69 2.81
N ILE A 178 2.11 -15.30 1.63
CA ILE A 178 1.04 -16.08 1.00
C ILE A 178 0.74 -17.36 1.79
N ASN A 179 1.79 -18.05 2.23
CA ASN A 179 1.68 -19.31 2.96
C ASN A 179 1.04 -19.11 4.35
N SER A 180 1.41 -18.06 5.08
CA SER A 180 0.81 -17.76 6.40
C SER A 180 -0.69 -17.47 6.31
N LEU A 181 -1.15 -16.95 5.18
CA LEU A 181 -2.58 -16.73 4.89
C LEU A 181 -3.30 -17.97 4.39
N GLN A 182 -2.59 -19.10 4.24
CA GLN A 182 -3.09 -20.37 3.70
C GLN A 182 -3.69 -20.23 2.29
N ILE A 183 -3.13 -19.33 1.49
CA ILE A 183 -3.59 -19.08 0.13
C ILE A 183 -2.92 -20.09 -0.80
N LYS A 184 -3.72 -20.86 -1.53
CA LYS A 184 -3.19 -21.91 -2.42
C LYS A 184 -2.72 -21.32 -3.74
N ILE A 185 -1.50 -21.64 -4.13
CA ILE A 185 -0.87 -21.18 -5.37
C ILE A 185 -1.25 -22.12 -6.53
N LYS A 186 -1.71 -21.58 -7.66
CA LYS A 186 -1.86 -22.30 -8.93
C LYS A 186 -0.67 -22.06 -9.85
N THR A 187 -0.27 -20.80 -9.97
CA THR A 187 0.81 -20.34 -10.86
C THR A 187 1.37 -19.06 -10.26
N LEU A 188 2.69 -18.90 -10.31
CA LEU A 188 3.39 -17.68 -9.96
C LEU A 188 3.97 -17.06 -11.22
N TYR A 189 3.63 -15.79 -11.47
CA TYR A 189 4.29 -14.95 -12.46
C TYR A 189 5.30 -14.06 -11.73
N SER A 190 6.47 -13.88 -12.32
CA SER A 190 7.45 -12.90 -11.84
C SER A 190 8.00 -12.22 -13.07
N GLU A 191 8.15 -10.90 -13.00
CA GLU A 191 8.98 -10.20 -13.98
C GLU A 191 10.45 -10.64 -13.79
N LYS A 192 11.19 -10.65 -14.90
CA LYS A 192 12.55 -11.15 -15.03
C LYS A 192 13.55 -10.01 -14.96
#